data_AF-G5HA90-F1
#
_entry.id   AF-G5HA90-F1
#
_cell.length_a   1.000
_cell.length_b   1.000
_cell.length_c   1.000
_cell.angle_alpha   90.00
_cell.angle_beta   90.00
_cell.angle_gamma   90.00
#
_symmetry.space_group_name_H-M   'P 1'
#
loop_
_entity.id
_entity.type
_entity.pdbx_description
1 polymer ?
#
loop_
_entity_poly.entity_id
_entity_poly.type
_entity_poly.pdbx_seq_one_letter_code
_entity_poly.pdbx_strand_id
1 'polypeptide(L)'
;MSCHLSRYIRMVAGVMLLSYTAVSCTNDYFLDENNCWLYVPEIQKGSIPDFTAVFHGESGNHLITRKVSAPFDKNELMQNGILRFKLQPGPCTLTAFAQTGNMQMSEGLPLADSYISAPLVPQTEHAFGPCGPLRVLQCQLMLYPIGHPDSQNQHTIDINGGQLYTGTIVHEFRDLPAQVTRIDIRYTGLSTRLGFNGLFGDESPDDYTLVSYAVGGQRAVTHSFQDMYLPSSGTRLDGAESELTPLKLDVLFYAGEAVIGHFSDEISDPVDENGATVSGKVYLRPRHTLKFEYKGFTITGISLVGWEGMHPGDITPM
;
A
#
# COMPACT_ATOMS: atom_id res chain seq x y z
N MET A 1 25.74 22.38 68.55
CA MET A 1 25.54 21.46 67.39
C MET A 1 24.35 21.85 66.48
N SER A 2 23.95 23.12 66.36
CA SER A 2 22.72 23.49 65.61
C SER A 2 22.96 24.27 64.30
N CYS A 3 24.21 24.58 63.94
CA CYS A 3 24.50 25.45 62.78
C CYS A 3 24.74 24.69 61.47
N HIS A 4 25.05 23.39 61.53
CA HIS A 4 25.33 22.56 60.34
C HIS A 4 24.07 21.99 59.69
N LEU A 5 23.01 21.74 60.47
CA LEU A 5 21.76 21.15 59.98
C LEU A 5 20.99 22.08 59.02
N SER A 6 21.03 23.39 59.27
CA SER A 6 20.36 24.40 58.42
C SER A 6 21.01 24.56 57.04
N ARG A 7 22.33 24.41 56.94
CA ARG A 7 23.05 24.45 55.65
C ARG A 7 22.80 23.20 54.81
N TYR A 8 22.72 22.03 55.45
CA TYR A 8 22.42 20.77 54.75
C TYR A 8 21.01 20.77 54.15
N ILE A 9 20.00 21.25 54.88
CA ILE A 9 18.61 21.30 54.38
C ILE A 9 18.49 22.25 53.18
N ARG A 10 19.15 23.42 53.20
CA ARG A 10 19.16 24.35 52.06
C ARG A 10 19.92 23.79 50.85
N MET A 11 21.01 23.05 51.08
CA MET A 11 21.77 22.42 50.01
C MET A 11 20.99 21.27 49.35
N VAL A 12 20.31 20.44 50.14
CA VAL A 12 19.46 19.35 49.64
C VAL A 12 18.24 19.90 48.90
N ALA A 13 17.59 20.95 49.41
CA ALA A 13 16.48 21.61 48.72
C ALA A 13 16.94 22.27 47.40
N GLY A 14 18.12 22.90 47.40
CA GLY A 14 18.71 23.50 46.20
C GLY A 14 19.09 22.46 45.15
N VAL A 15 19.66 21.33 45.56
CA VAL A 15 19.98 20.20 44.65
C VAL A 15 18.70 19.55 44.12
N MET A 16 17.66 19.38 44.95
CA MET A 16 16.37 18.89 44.49
C MET A 16 15.73 19.83 43.47
N LEU A 17 15.74 21.15 43.71
CA LEU A 17 15.21 22.14 42.77
C LEU A 17 15.99 22.13 41.44
N LEU A 18 17.32 22.06 41.50
CA LEU A 18 18.19 21.93 40.32
C LEU A 18 17.96 20.63 39.55
N SER A 19 17.73 19.51 40.24
CA SER A 19 17.37 18.25 39.59
C SER A 19 15.96 18.28 38.98
N TYR A 20 15.00 18.96 39.61
CA TYR A 20 13.66 19.14 39.03
C TYR A 20 13.69 20.06 37.80
N THR A 21 14.50 21.13 37.80
CA THR A 21 14.69 21.97 36.62
C THR A 21 15.49 21.28 35.52
N ALA A 22 16.49 20.46 35.86
CA ALA A 22 17.26 19.70 34.88
C ALA A 22 16.42 18.62 34.17
N VAL A 23 15.48 17.97 34.89
CA VAL A 23 14.55 17.00 34.29
C VAL A 23 13.46 17.69 33.46
N SER A 24 13.02 18.90 33.86
CA SER A 24 12.14 19.75 33.05
C SER A 24 12.82 20.24 31.76
N CYS A 25 14.12 20.55 31.81
CA CYS A 25 14.90 20.97 30.66
C CYS A 25 15.37 19.81 29.77
N THR A 26 15.03 18.56 30.05
CA THR A 26 15.31 17.44 29.10
C THR A 26 14.07 16.97 28.36
N ASN A 27 12.86 17.34 28.81
CA ASN A 27 11.62 16.97 28.14
C ASN A 27 11.18 17.97 27.05
N ASP A 28 11.73 19.19 27.06
CA ASP A 28 11.41 20.24 26.08
C ASP A 28 12.32 20.20 24.82
N TYR A 29 13.51 19.59 24.91
CA TYR A 29 14.54 19.69 23.86
C TYR A 29 14.20 19.04 22.51
N PHE A 30 13.05 18.37 22.36
CA PHE A 30 12.63 17.74 21.10
C PHE A 30 11.31 18.26 20.53
N LEU A 31 10.54 19.02 21.30
CA LEU A 31 9.28 19.62 20.82
C LEU A 31 9.55 20.83 19.91
N ASP A 32 10.69 21.48 20.14
CA ASP A 32 11.06 22.76 19.54
C ASP A 32 11.82 22.61 18.20
N GLU A 33 12.19 21.38 17.82
CA GLU A 33 13.03 21.14 16.63
C GLU A 33 12.26 20.67 15.39
N ASN A 34 10.96 20.42 15.52
CA ASN A 34 10.10 19.87 14.48
C ASN A 34 9.06 20.88 14.03
N ASN A 35 8.74 20.88 12.74
CA ASN A 35 7.75 21.77 12.13
C ASN A 35 6.70 21.03 11.27
N CYS A 36 6.66 19.71 11.38
CA CYS A 36 5.65 18.88 10.76
C CYS A 36 5.32 17.70 11.68
N TRP A 37 4.03 17.57 12.00
CA TRP A 37 3.50 16.55 12.89
C TRP A 37 2.43 15.79 12.14
N LEU A 38 2.67 14.52 11.82
CA LEU A 38 1.68 13.64 11.22
C LEU A 38 1.09 12.76 12.31
N TYR A 39 -0.23 12.73 12.41
CA TYR A 39 -0.93 11.75 13.23
C TYR A 39 -1.60 10.72 12.33
N VAL A 40 -1.24 9.46 12.54
CA VAL A 40 -1.75 8.32 11.79
C VAL A 40 -2.55 7.45 12.76
N PRO A 41 -3.88 7.61 12.82
CA PRO A 41 -4.73 6.86 13.76
C PRO A 41 -4.55 5.34 13.63
N GLU A 42 -4.30 4.84 12.43
CA GLU A 42 -4.16 3.42 12.12
C GLU A 42 -2.93 2.79 12.77
N ILE A 43 -1.85 3.57 13.00
CA ILE A 43 -0.68 3.13 13.78
C ILE A 43 -1.09 2.88 15.23
N GLN A 44 -1.80 3.84 15.84
CA GLN A 44 -2.24 3.73 17.24
C GLN A 44 -3.23 2.57 17.43
N LYS A 45 -4.13 2.36 16.46
CA LYS A 45 -5.08 1.23 16.47
C LYS A 45 -4.42 -0.12 16.20
N GLY A 46 -3.19 -0.14 15.68
CA GLY A 46 -2.52 -1.36 15.22
C GLY A 46 -3.18 -2.00 13.99
N SER A 47 -3.91 -1.21 13.19
CA SER A 47 -4.67 -1.71 12.03
C SER A 47 -3.87 -1.71 10.71
N ILE A 48 -2.60 -1.32 10.76
CA ILE A 48 -1.63 -1.43 9.67
C ILE A 48 -0.31 -2.01 10.21
N PRO A 49 0.42 -2.83 9.45
CA PRO A 49 1.70 -3.42 9.87
C PRO A 49 2.90 -2.50 9.57
N ASP A 50 2.75 -1.57 8.63
CA ASP A 50 3.76 -0.62 8.20
C ASP A 50 3.13 0.69 7.73
N PHE A 51 3.91 1.77 7.79
CA PHE A 51 3.56 3.07 7.26
C PHE A 51 4.80 3.74 6.67
N THR A 52 4.65 4.36 5.51
CA THR A 52 5.71 5.13 4.84
C THR A 52 5.19 6.51 4.48
N ALA A 53 5.87 7.56 4.94
CA ALA A 53 5.62 8.94 4.53
C ALA A 53 6.74 9.41 3.61
N VAL A 54 6.37 9.92 2.42
CA VAL A 54 7.31 10.54 1.49
C VAL A 54 6.89 11.98 1.25
N PHE A 55 7.85 12.89 1.41
CA PHE A 55 7.63 14.33 1.22
C PHE A 55 8.42 14.83 0.02
N HIS A 56 7.73 15.59 -0.83
CA HIS A 56 8.32 16.36 -1.92
C HIS A 56 7.97 17.84 -1.74
N GLY A 57 8.95 18.72 -1.94
CA GLY A 57 8.73 20.17 -1.87
C GLY A 57 7.91 20.68 -3.05
N GLU A 58 7.57 21.97 -3.04
CA GLU A 58 6.79 22.63 -4.11
C GLU A 58 7.37 22.41 -5.51
N SER A 59 8.70 22.41 -5.64
CA SER A 59 9.38 22.17 -6.93
C SER A 59 9.42 20.70 -7.35
N GLY A 60 8.86 19.79 -6.56
CA GLY A 60 8.92 18.34 -6.75
C GLY A 60 10.22 17.70 -6.27
N ASN A 61 11.13 18.44 -5.64
CA ASN A 61 12.34 17.87 -5.06
C ASN A 61 12.01 16.98 -3.85
N HIS A 62 12.68 15.84 -3.72
CA HIS A 62 12.57 15.00 -2.53
C HIS A 62 13.04 15.77 -1.29
N LEU A 63 12.28 15.66 -0.20
CA LEU A 63 12.64 16.22 1.10
C LEU A 63 13.05 15.10 2.07
N ILE A 64 12.17 14.12 2.26
CA ILE A 64 12.45 12.97 3.13
C ILE A 64 11.54 11.79 2.80
N THR A 65 12.05 10.59 3.04
CA THR A 65 11.26 9.36 3.15
C THR A 65 11.42 8.82 4.56
N ARG A 66 10.30 8.44 5.20
CA ARG A 66 10.31 7.77 6.49
C ARG A 66 9.43 6.54 6.44
N LYS A 67 10.06 5.38 6.59
CA LYS A 67 9.39 4.09 6.77
C LYS A 67 9.40 3.71 8.24
N VAL A 68 8.26 3.23 8.73
CA VAL A 68 8.08 2.67 10.06
C VAL A 68 7.33 1.35 9.95
N SER A 69 7.65 0.39 10.81
CA SER A 69 7.04 -0.94 10.80
C SER A 69 6.76 -1.40 12.23
N ALA A 70 5.74 -2.25 12.38
CA ALA A 70 5.39 -2.88 13.63
C ALA A 70 6.55 -3.75 14.17
N PRO A 71 6.65 -3.97 15.49
CA PRO A 71 5.72 -3.50 16.52
C PRO A 71 6.02 -2.04 16.93
N PHE A 72 5.03 -1.16 16.79
CA PHE A 72 5.19 0.30 16.98
C PHE A 72 5.28 0.72 18.45
N ASP A 73 4.78 -0.14 19.34
CA ASP A 73 4.77 0.02 20.80
C ASP A 73 6.18 0.10 21.42
N LYS A 74 7.19 -0.45 20.74
CA LYS A 74 8.60 -0.39 21.16
C LYS A 74 9.26 0.97 20.93
N ASN A 75 8.61 1.87 20.19
CA ASN A 75 9.06 3.25 20.01
C ASN A 75 8.13 4.19 20.77
N GLU A 76 8.58 4.66 21.95
CA GLU A 76 7.81 5.55 22.82
C GLU A 76 7.29 6.82 22.10
N LEU A 77 8.00 7.28 21.08
CA LEU A 77 7.61 8.45 20.28
C LEU A 77 6.46 8.18 19.31
N MET A 78 6.11 6.91 19.07
CA MET A 78 5.10 6.49 18.09
C MET A 78 3.94 5.71 18.71
N GLN A 79 3.93 5.47 20.04
CA GLN A 79 2.84 4.81 20.74
C GLN A 79 1.48 5.52 20.57
N ASN A 80 1.51 6.82 20.32
CA ASN A 80 0.34 7.65 20.05
C ASN A 80 0.04 7.84 18.55
N GLY A 81 0.75 7.15 17.65
CA GLY A 81 0.60 7.27 16.20
C GLY A 81 1.12 8.59 15.61
N ILE A 82 1.96 9.34 16.35
CA ILE A 82 2.51 10.62 15.86
C ILE A 82 3.91 10.43 15.28
N LEU A 83 4.14 10.92 14.07
CA LEU A 83 5.44 11.06 13.46
C LEU A 83 5.82 12.54 13.39
N ARG A 84 7.04 12.87 13.83
CA ARG A 84 7.55 14.25 13.86
C ARG A 84 8.70 14.40 12.88
N PHE A 85 8.71 15.51 12.14
CA PHE A 85 9.70 15.81 11.14
C PHE A 85 10.21 17.24 11.25
N LYS A 86 11.47 17.41 10.86
CA LYS A 86 12.10 18.69 10.60
C LYS A 86 12.29 18.83 9.09
N LEU A 87 11.52 19.72 8.48
CA LEU A 87 11.44 19.91 7.03
C LEU A 87 11.65 21.38 6.67
N GLN A 88 12.04 21.64 5.42
CA GLN A 88 12.09 23.00 4.91
C GLN A 88 10.67 23.59 4.85
N PRO A 89 10.45 24.82 5.34
CA PRO A 89 9.14 25.49 5.24
C PRO A 89 8.71 25.74 3.80
N GLY A 90 7.40 25.74 3.58
CA GLY A 90 6.77 25.95 2.27
C GLY A 90 5.71 24.89 1.95
N PRO A 91 5.07 25.00 0.78
CA PRO A 91 4.17 23.98 0.27
C PRO A 91 4.93 22.67 0.02
N CYS A 92 4.32 21.54 0.37
CA CYS A 92 4.86 20.23 0.06
C CYS A 92 3.74 19.22 -0.24
N THR A 93 4.07 18.23 -1.06
CA THR A 93 3.24 17.04 -1.26
C THR A 93 3.68 15.95 -0.29
N LEU A 94 2.74 15.42 0.49
CA LEU A 94 2.91 14.18 1.24
C LEU A 94 2.23 13.05 0.46
N THR A 95 2.98 11.99 0.15
CA THR A 95 2.44 10.71 -0.30
C THR A 95 2.69 9.68 0.79
N ALA A 96 1.61 9.19 1.39
CA ALA A 96 1.61 8.23 2.47
C ALA A 96 1.17 6.85 1.98
N PHE A 97 1.87 5.82 2.43
CA PHE A 97 1.61 4.43 2.11
C PHE A 97 1.46 3.60 3.38
N ALA A 98 0.61 2.58 3.33
CA ALA A 98 0.57 1.54 4.34
C ALA A 98 0.35 0.17 3.68
N GLN A 99 0.77 -0.89 4.36
CA GLN A 99 0.73 -2.27 3.86
C GLN A 99 1.59 -2.45 2.59
N THR A 100 2.74 -1.80 2.55
CA THR A 100 3.64 -1.84 1.37
C THR A 100 4.19 -3.24 1.07
N GLY A 101 4.23 -4.13 2.06
CA GLY A 101 4.58 -5.54 1.86
C GLY A 101 5.93 -5.73 1.14
N ASN A 102 5.92 -6.49 0.04
CA ASN A 102 7.08 -6.77 -0.81
C ASN A 102 7.21 -5.83 -2.02
N MET A 103 6.39 -4.78 -2.11
CA MET A 103 6.43 -3.80 -3.20
C MET A 103 7.74 -3.00 -3.14
N GLN A 104 8.25 -2.64 -4.31
CA GLN A 104 9.49 -1.89 -4.43
C GLN A 104 9.19 -0.40 -4.51
N MET A 105 9.92 0.43 -3.79
CA MET A 105 9.71 1.88 -3.76
C MET A 105 10.99 2.59 -4.17
N SER A 106 10.86 3.59 -5.03
CA SER A 106 11.97 4.47 -5.36
C SER A 106 12.39 5.32 -4.15
N GLU A 107 13.69 5.50 -3.93
CA GLU A 107 14.21 6.29 -2.81
C GLU A 107 14.92 7.56 -3.31
N GLY A 108 14.65 8.70 -2.66
CA GLY A 108 15.40 9.94 -2.88
C GLY A 108 15.17 10.63 -4.24
N LEU A 109 14.20 10.16 -5.03
CA LEU A 109 13.93 10.72 -6.36
C LEU A 109 12.97 11.93 -6.32
N PRO A 110 13.04 12.83 -7.30
CA PRO A 110 12.02 13.85 -7.52
C PRO A 110 10.61 13.24 -7.67
N LEU A 111 9.57 14.03 -7.42
CA LEU A 111 8.17 13.61 -7.45
C LEU A 111 7.79 12.98 -8.79
N ALA A 112 8.29 13.55 -9.90
CA ALA A 112 8.03 13.09 -11.26
C ALA A 112 8.60 11.69 -11.55
N ASP A 113 9.68 11.31 -10.87
CA ASP A 113 10.40 10.05 -11.08
C ASP A 113 10.13 9.05 -9.95
N SER A 114 9.40 9.45 -8.90
CA SER A 114 9.13 8.61 -7.75
C SER A 114 7.96 7.66 -8.02
N TYR A 115 8.09 6.41 -7.59
CA TYR A 115 7.08 5.38 -7.75
C TYR A 115 7.12 4.30 -6.65
N ILE A 116 6.04 3.54 -6.56
CA ILE A 116 5.98 2.23 -5.91
C ILE A 116 5.50 1.20 -6.93
N SER A 117 6.17 0.05 -7.05
CA SER A 117 5.86 -1.00 -8.02
C SER A 117 5.54 -2.33 -7.36
N ALA A 118 4.75 -3.13 -8.09
CA ALA A 118 4.54 -4.53 -7.79
C ALA A 118 5.89 -5.29 -7.76
N PRO A 119 5.98 -6.44 -7.07
CA PRO A 119 7.21 -7.20 -7.01
C PRO A 119 7.57 -7.76 -8.39
N LEU A 120 8.85 -7.75 -8.75
CA LEU A 120 9.32 -8.41 -9.97
C LEU A 120 9.23 -9.93 -9.85
N VAL A 121 8.83 -10.61 -10.91
CA VAL A 121 8.94 -12.06 -11.01
C VAL A 121 10.39 -12.42 -11.36
N PRO A 122 11.08 -13.22 -10.53
CA PRO A 122 12.49 -13.55 -10.78
C PRO A 122 12.68 -14.24 -12.13
N GLN A 123 13.76 -13.88 -12.82
CA GLN A 123 14.20 -14.51 -14.08
C GLN A 123 13.22 -14.36 -15.26
N THR A 124 12.24 -13.46 -15.14
CA THR A 124 11.28 -13.16 -16.20
C THR A 124 11.31 -11.67 -16.48
N GLU A 125 11.68 -11.28 -17.70
CA GLU A 125 11.70 -9.88 -18.11
C GLU A 125 10.27 -9.31 -18.15
N HIS A 126 10.12 -8.05 -17.74
CA HIS A 126 8.85 -7.31 -17.77
C HIS A 126 7.69 -7.92 -16.96
N ALA A 127 7.96 -8.95 -16.17
CA ALA A 127 6.93 -9.65 -15.39
C ALA A 127 6.89 -9.17 -13.94
N PHE A 128 5.69 -8.82 -13.50
CA PHE A 128 5.39 -8.42 -12.13
C PHE A 128 4.44 -9.43 -11.49
N GLY A 129 4.61 -9.68 -10.20
CA GLY A 129 3.77 -10.59 -9.44
C GLY A 129 2.56 -9.90 -8.83
N PRO A 130 1.65 -10.69 -8.23
CA PRO A 130 0.62 -10.13 -7.36
C PRO A 130 1.26 -9.35 -6.21
N CYS A 131 0.52 -8.36 -5.70
CA CYS A 131 0.91 -7.55 -4.57
C CYS A 131 -0.03 -7.80 -3.38
N GLY A 132 0.40 -7.42 -2.18
CA GLY A 132 -0.49 -7.35 -1.03
C GLY A 132 -1.49 -6.19 -1.14
N PRO A 133 -2.32 -5.97 -0.11
CA PRO A 133 -3.16 -4.77 -0.04
C PRO A 133 -2.29 -3.52 0.02
N LEU A 134 -2.54 -2.53 -0.83
CA LEU A 134 -1.82 -1.25 -0.79
C LEU A 134 -2.78 -0.13 -0.41
N ARG A 135 -2.50 0.57 0.70
CA ARG A 135 -3.21 1.81 1.03
C ARG A 135 -2.38 3.02 0.64
N VAL A 136 -3.03 4.01 0.06
CA VAL A 136 -2.37 5.24 -0.40
C VAL A 136 -3.21 6.46 -0.04
N LEU A 137 -2.56 7.48 0.51
CA LEU A 137 -3.14 8.81 0.67
C LEU A 137 -2.14 9.85 0.17
N GLN A 138 -2.60 10.77 -0.66
CA GLN A 138 -1.81 11.93 -1.08
C GLN A 138 -2.50 13.22 -0.66
N CYS A 139 -1.74 14.15 -0.08
CA CYS A 139 -2.26 15.45 0.33
C CYS A 139 -1.21 16.55 0.18
N GLN A 140 -1.69 17.76 -0.07
CA GLN A 140 -0.87 18.97 -0.02
C GLN A 140 -0.84 19.50 1.41
N LEU A 141 0.35 19.85 1.89
CA LEU A 141 0.57 20.42 3.21
C LEU A 141 1.29 21.77 3.06
N MET A 142 1.03 22.67 4.00
CA MET A 142 1.79 23.91 4.16
C MET A 142 2.65 23.80 5.41
N LEU A 143 3.96 23.78 5.25
CA LEU A 143 4.91 23.67 6.36
C LEU A 143 5.37 25.06 6.80
N TYR A 144 5.23 25.37 8.08
CA TYR A 144 5.67 26.65 8.63
C TYR A 144 7.10 26.55 9.20
N PRO A 145 7.82 27.68 9.32
CA PRO A 145 9.09 27.70 10.05
C PRO A 145 8.92 27.27 11.52
N ILE A 146 9.96 26.65 12.08
CA ILE A 146 10.02 26.34 13.51
C ILE A 146 9.79 27.62 14.33
N GLY A 147 8.91 27.55 15.34
CA GLY A 147 8.51 28.68 16.17
C GLY A 147 7.31 29.48 15.64
N HIS A 148 6.81 29.16 14.44
CA HIS A 148 5.53 29.68 13.97
C HIS A 148 4.36 29.06 14.78
N PRO A 149 3.29 29.80 15.12
CA PRO A 149 2.16 29.25 15.89
C PRO A 149 1.56 27.98 15.29
N ASP A 150 1.52 27.89 13.95
CA ASP A 150 0.97 26.75 13.22
C ASP A 150 1.99 25.62 12.93
N SER A 151 3.27 25.78 13.30
CA SER A 151 4.33 24.77 13.01
C SER A 151 4.16 23.45 13.76
N GLN A 152 3.36 23.46 14.83
CA GLN A 152 3.04 22.27 15.62
C GLN A 152 1.62 21.75 15.37
N ASN A 153 0.90 22.32 14.40
CA ASN A 153 -0.41 21.80 14.02
C ASN A 153 -0.26 20.36 13.53
N GLN A 154 -1.06 19.48 14.10
CA GLN A 154 -1.06 18.07 13.77
C GLN A 154 -1.88 17.84 12.50
N HIS A 155 -1.28 17.21 11.50
CA HIS A 155 -1.95 16.78 10.28
C HIS A 155 -2.41 15.32 10.44
N THR A 156 -3.72 15.12 10.45
CA THR A 156 -4.30 13.77 10.50
C THR A 156 -4.21 13.10 9.13
N ILE A 157 -3.55 11.96 9.08
CA ILE A 157 -3.39 11.10 7.90
C ILE A 157 -4.29 9.89 8.10
N ASP A 158 -5.52 9.98 7.62
CA ASP A 158 -6.51 8.90 7.71
C ASP A 158 -6.30 7.92 6.54
N ILE A 159 -5.50 6.87 6.77
CA ILE A 159 -5.13 5.85 5.78
C ILE A 159 -5.87 4.53 6.08
N ASN A 160 -7.18 4.65 6.24
CA ASN A 160 -8.07 3.53 6.56
C ASN A 160 -8.41 2.68 5.31
N GLY A 161 -9.31 1.69 5.45
CA GLY A 161 -9.70 0.81 4.34
C GLY A 161 -10.30 1.53 3.12
N GLY A 162 -10.81 2.76 3.30
CA GLY A 162 -11.24 3.63 2.22
C GLY A 162 -10.12 4.03 1.26
N GLN A 163 -8.87 4.02 1.73
CA GLN A 163 -7.65 4.34 0.97
C GLN A 163 -6.99 3.09 0.37
N LEU A 164 -7.66 1.92 0.34
CA LEU A 164 -7.16 0.73 -0.36
C LEU A 164 -7.24 0.95 -1.88
N TYR A 165 -6.11 0.83 -2.58
CA TYR A 165 -6.01 1.06 -4.02
C TYR A 165 -5.76 -0.18 -4.87
N THR A 166 -5.54 -1.35 -4.26
CA THR A 166 -5.50 -2.62 -4.99
C THR A 166 -6.90 -3.15 -5.26
N GLY A 167 -7.03 -3.95 -6.30
CA GLY A 167 -8.19 -4.79 -6.57
C GLY A 167 -7.86 -6.27 -6.37
N THR A 168 -8.89 -7.10 -6.29
CA THR A 168 -8.75 -8.55 -6.10
C THR A 168 -9.15 -9.25 -7.40
N ILE A 169 -8.39 -10.27 -7.80
CA ILE A 169 -8.82 -11.19 -8.86
C ILE A 169 -8.90 -12.60 -8.26
N VAL A 170 -10.04 -13.25 -8.50
CA VAL A 170 -10.34 -14.62 -8.10
C VAL A 170 -10.47 -15.50 -9.32
N HIS A 171 -9.81 -16.66 -9.31
CA HIS A 171 -9.92 -17.68 -10.35
C HIS A 171 -10.50 -18.95 -9.78
N GLU A 172 -11.61 -19.41 -10.34
CA GLU A 172 -12.25 -20.66 -9.94
C GLU A 172 -12.26 -21.65 -11.11
N PHE A 173 -11.44 -22.69 -11.02
CA PHE A 173 -11.32 -23.73 -12.03
C PHE A 173 -12.09 -24.98 -11.64
N ARG A 174 -13.02 -25.42 -12.50
CA ARG A 174 -13.77 -26.67 -12.33
C ARG A 174 -13.43 -27.66 -13.42
N ASP A 175 -13.50 -28.95 -13.11
CA ASP A 175 -13.33 -30.05 -14.07
C ASP A 175 -12.00 -29.98 -14.85
N LEU A 176 -10.91 -29.57 -14.19
CA LEU A 176 -9.58 -29.57 -14.82
C LEU A 176 -9.15 -31.01 -15.17
N PRO A 177 -8.54 -31.24 -16.34
CA PRO A 177 -7.96 -32.53 -16.66
C PRO A 177 -6.91 -32.94 -15.62
N ALA A 178 -6.94 -34.21 -15.19
CA ALA A 178 -6.11 -34.72 -14.08
C ALA A 178 -4.59 -34.60 -14.31
N GLN A 179 -4.17 -34.38 -15.55
CA GLN A 179 -2.79 -34.17 -15.96
C GLN A 179 -2.31 -32.72 -15.76
N VAL A 180 -3.20 -31.75 -15.49
CA VAL A 180 -2.81 -30.37 -15.22
C VAL A 180 -2.09 -30.31 -13.88
N THR A 181 -0.85 -29.83 -13.90
CA THR A 181 0.01 -29.67 -12.72
C THR A 181 0.27 -28.22 -12.37
N ARG A 182 0.24 -27.33 -13.36
CA ARG A 182 0.48 -25.89 -13.21
C ARG A 182 -0.45 -25.08 -14.12
N ILE A 183 -0.88 -23.92 -13.64
CA ILE A 183 -1.58 -22.91 -14.42
C ILE A 183 -0.79 -21.61 -14.30
N ASP A 184 -0.40 -21.04 -15.44
CA ASP A 184 0.21 -19.71 -15.49
C ASP A 184 -0.80 -18.74 -16.07
N ILE A 185 -0.99 -17.59 -15.42
CA ILE A 185 -1.90 -16.54 -15.86
C ILE A 185 -1.11 -15.25 -16.02
N ARG A 186 -1.12 -14.73 -17.25
CA ARG A 186 -0.56 -13.44 -17.62
C ARG A 186 -1.68 -12.43 -17.80
N TYR A 187 -1.52 -11.25 -17.20
CA TYR A 187 -2.42 -10.11 -17.38
C TYR A 187 -1.69 -8.96 -18.07
N THR A 188 -2.35 -8.37 -19.06
CA THR A 188 -1.99 -7.04 -19.58
C THR A 188 -3.11 -6.05 -19.29
N GLY A 189 -2.75 -4.78 -19.14
CA GLY A 189 -3.68 -3.71 -18.75
C GLY A 189 -3.86 -3.51 -17.25
N LEU A 190 -3.28 -4.36 -16.40
CA LEU A 190 -3.03 -4.05 -14.99
C LEU A 190 -1.79 -3.15 -14.90
N SER A 191 -1.83 -2.18 -13.99
CA SER A 191 -0.64 -1.40 -13.67
C SER A 191 0.40 -2.23 -12.95
N THR A 192 1.65 -1.92 -13.22
CA THR A 192 2.81 -2.50 -12.52
C THR A 192 3.41 -1.53 -11.51
N ARG A 193 3.03 -0.23 -11.58
CA ARG A 193 3.44 0.80 -10.62
C ARG A 193 2.41 1.89 -10.41
N LEU A 194 2.56 2.60 -9.29
CA LEU A 194 1.97 3.89 -9.01
C LEU A 194 3.08 4.94 -9.02
N GLY A 195 3.01 5.88 -9.97
CA GLY A 195 3.82 7.09 -9.92
C GLY A 195 3.32 8.03 -8.83
N PHE A 196 4.22 8.76 -8.17
CA PHE A 196 3.83 9.67 -7.08
C PHE A 196 3.16 10.94 -7.62
N ASN A 197 3.09 11.11 -8.94
CA ASN A 197 2.16 12.03 -9.60
C ASN A 197 0.69 11.58 -9.53
N GLY A 198 0.41 10.42 -8.92
CA GLY A 198 -0.92 9.88 -8.70
C GLY A 198 -1.47 9.01 -9.81
N LEU A 199 -0.65 8.64 -10.80
CA LEU A 199 -1.05 7.78 -11.93
C LEU A 199 -0.58 6.34 -11.71
N PHE A 200 -1.53 5.40 -11.77
CA PHE A 200 -1.23 3.98 -11.93
C PHE A 200 -0.97 3.68 -13.40
N GLY A 201 0.14 3.03 -13.68
CA GLY A 201 0.55 2.67 -15.03
C GLY A 201 1.76 1.77 -15.01
N ASP A 202 2.52 1.84 -16.11
CA ASP A 202 3.62 0.91 -16.39
C ASP A 202 4.92 1.67 -16.65
N GLU A 203 6.05 0.98 -16.55
CA GLU A 203 7.35 1.54 -16.90
C GLU A 203 7.64 1.38 -18.39
N SER A 204 7.39 0.18 -18.89
CA SER A 204 7.50 -0.20 -20.29
C SER A 204 6.13 -0.64 -20.84
N PRO A 205 5.84 -0.40 -22.13
CA PRO A 205 4.67 -0.99 -22.79
C PRO A 205 4.64 -2.52 -22.77
N ASP A 206 5.80 -3.16 -22.56
CA ASP A 206 5.93 -4.61 -22.51
C ASP A 206 5.64 -5.20 -21.12
N ASP A 207 5.46 -4.36 -20.10
CA ASP A 207 5.21 -4.78 -18.73
C ASP A 207 3.89 -5.55 -18.59
N TYR A 208 3.90 -6.62 -17.81
CA TYR A 208 2.74 -7.46 -17.56
C TYR A 208 2.78 -8.06 -16.17
N THR A 209 1.63 -8.51 -15.69
CA THR A 209 1.54 -9.27 -14.45
C THR A 209 1.50 -10.77 -14.73
N LEU A 210 2.21 -11.58 -13.95
CA LEU A 210 2.27 -13.03 -14.06
C LEU A 210 2.06 -13.69 -12.68
N VAL A 211 1.20 -14.69 -12.65
CA VAL A 211 1.00 -15.56 -11.50
C VAL A 211 1.01 -17.03 -11.94
N SER A 212 1.55 -17.90 -11.08
CA SER A 212 1.67 -19.33 -11.34
C SER A 212 1.09 -20.13 -10.18
N TYR A 213 0.13 -20.99 -10.48
CA TYR A 213 -0.55 -21.84 -9.49
C TYR A 213 -0.18 -23.31 -9.68
N ALA A 214 0.27 -23.96 -8.61
CA ALA A 214 0.39 -25.41 -8.57
C ALA A 214 -0.98 -26.05 -8.28
N VAL A 215 -1.37 -27.01 -9.10
CA VAL A 215 -2.69 -27.67 -9.04
C VAL A 215 -2.57 -29.12 -8.51
N GLY A 216 -1.34 -29.62 -8.36
CA GLY A 216 -1.02 -31.04 -8.21
C GLY A 216 -1.61 -31.74 -6.97
N GLY A 217 -2.15 -32.95 -7.21
CA GLY A 217 -2.17 -34.05 -6.23
C GLY A 217 -3.53 -34.40 -5.59
N GLN A 218 -4.52 -33.51 -5.62
CA GLN A 218 -5.87 -33.82 -5.14
C GLN A 218 -6.86 -33.77 -6.31
N ARG A 219 -7.73 -34.79 -6.39
CA ARG A 219 -8.96 -34.74 -7.21
C ARG A 219 -9.94 -33.74 -6.58
N ALA A 220 -9.54 -32.49 -6.44
CA ALA A 220 -10.47 -31.43 -6.11
C ALA A 220 -11.31 -31.19 -7.37
N VAL A 221 -12.63 -31.20 -7.21
CA VAL A 221 -13.56 -30.89 -8.29
C VAL A 221 -13.41 -29.42 -8.73
N THR A 222 -12.96 -28.58 -7.79
CA THR A 222 -12.78 -27.14 -7.96
C THR A 222 -11.47 -26.69 -7.32
N HIS A 223 -10.70 -25.86 -8.02
CA HIS A 223 -9.55 -25.12 -7.50
C HIS A 223 -9.88 -23.62 -7.48
N SER A 224 -9.64 -22.95 -6.35
CA SER A 224 -9.89 -21.51 -6.21
C SER A 224 -8.60 -20.82 -5.80
N PHE A 225 -8.24 -19.76 -6.52
CA PHE A 225 -7.08 -18.91 -6.25
C PHE A 225 -7.53 -17.46 -6.16
N GLN A 226 -6.92 -16.71 -5.25
CA GLN A 226 -7.25 -15.31 -5.00
C GLN A 226 -5.97 -14.54 -4.73
N ASP A 227 -5.79 -13.46 -5.46
CA ASP A 227 -4.64 -12.55 -5.32
C ASP A 227 -5.07 -11.09 -5.48
N MET A 228 -4.25 -10.18 -4.98
CA MET A 228 -4.44 -8.75 -5.14
C MET A 228 -3.44 -8.16 -6.14
N TYR A 229 -3.89 -7.12 -6.82
CA TYR A 229 -3.14 -6.47 -7.88
C TYR A 229 -3.35 -4.96 -7.82
N LEU A 230 -2.37 -4.24 -8.35
CA LEU A 230 -2.59 -2.84 -8.71
C LEU A 230 -3.72 -2.75 -9.75
N PRO A 231 -4.49 -1.65 -9.75
CA PRO A 231 -5.67 -1.50 -10.62
C PRO A 231 -5.25 -1.36 -12.09
N SER A 232 -6.22 -1.29 -12.99
CA SER A 232 -5.96 -1.09 -14.42
C SER A 232 -5.18 0.19 -14.71
N SER A 233 -4.23 0.13 -15.64
CA SER A 233 -3.42 1.27 -16.09
C SER A 233 -4.28 2.42 -16.57
N GLY A 234 -3.90 3.64 -16.18
CA GLY A 234 -4.69 4.85 -16.33
C GLY A 234 -5.47 5.25 -15.06
N THR A 235 -5.61 4.36 -14.07
CA THR A 235 -6.28 4.70 -12.80
C THR A 235 -5.56 5.87 -12.11
N ARG A 236 -6.31 6.84 -11.57
CA ARG A 236 -5.76 7.99 -10.86
C ARG A 236 -6.14 8.00 -9.38
N LEU A 237 -5.21 8.38 -8.51
CA LEU A 237 -5.45 8.54 -7.08
C LEU A 237 -6.52 9.59 -6.77
N ASP A 238 -6.52 10.69 -7.53
CA ASP A 238 -7.46 11.81 -7.41
C ASP A 238 -8.88 11.46 -7.90
N GLY A 239 -9.08 10.28 -8.49
CA GLY A 239 -10.35 9.84 -9.07
C GLY A 239 -10.74 10.58 -10.35
N ALA A 240 -9.83 11.39 -10.94
CA ALA A 240 -10.10 12.05 -12.20
C ALA A 240 -10.22 11.01 -13.34
N GLU A 241 -11.09 11.31 -14.30
CA GLU A 241 -11.28 10.44 -15.46
C GLU A 241 -9.99 10.36 -16.29
N SER A 242 -9.67 9.15 -16.73
CA SER A 242 -8.53 8.85 -17.58
C SER A 242 -8.89 7.66 -18.46
N GLU A 243 -8.22 7.57 -19.61
CA GLU A 243 -8.35 6.41 -20.47
C GLU A 243 -7.69 5.20 -19.79
N LEU A 244 -8.52 4.22 -19.42
CA LEU A 244 -8.06 2.98 -18.82
C LEU A 244 -7.64 1.98 -19.89
N THR A 245 -6.56 1.25 -19.60
CA THR A 245 -6.18 0.09 -20.41
C THR A 245 -7.05 -1.11 -20.00
N PRO A 246 -7.78 -1.74 -20.94
CA PRO A 246 -8.60 -2.90 -20.63
C PRO A 246 -7.77 -4.08 -20.15
N LEU A 247 -8.33 -4.82 -19.19
CA LEU A 247 -7.75 -6.08 -18.74
C LEU A 247 -7.83 -7.11 -19.87
N LYS A 248 -6.69 -7.75 -20.17
CA LYS A 248 -6.63 -8.95 -21.00
C LYS A 248 -5.96 -10.05 -20.20
N LEU A 249 -6.35 -11.29 -20.48
CA LEU A 249 -5.81 -12.45 -19.80
C LEU A 249 -5.32 -13.49 -20.82
N ASP A 250 -4.19 -14.09 -20.49
CA ASP A 250 -3.57 -15.20 -21.20
C ASP A 250 -3.28 -16.31 -20.19
N VAL A 251 -3.93 -17.46 -20.34
CA VAL A 251 -3.92 -18.58 -19.38
C VAL A 251 -3.36 -19.82 -20.06
N LEU A 252 -2.28 -20.34 -19.48
CA LEU A 252 -1.56 -21.51 -19.95
C LEU A 252 -1.70 -22.63 -18.94
N PHE A 253 -2.10 -23.81 -19.41
CA PHE A 253 -2.26 -25.01 -18.59
C PHE A 253 -1.15 -26.00 -18.92
N TYR A 254 -0.47 -26.51 -17.90
CA TYR A 254 0.71 -27.36 -18.06
C TYR A 254 0.50 -28.75 -17.48
N ALA A 255 1.06 -29.77 -18.16
CA ALA A 255 1.36 -31.10 -17.60
C ALA A 255 2.87 -31.28 -17.52
N GLY A 256 3.42 -31.20 -16.31
CA GLY A 256 4.86 -30.98 -16.14
C GLY A 256 5.25 -29.64 -16.77
N GLU A 257 6.17 -29.66 -17.73
CA GLU A 257 6.59 -28.47 -18.48
C GLU A 257 5.91 -28.34 -19.86
N ALA A 258 5.06 -29.29 -20.25
CA ALA A 258 4.36 -29.24 -21.52
C ALA A 258 3.07 -28.44 -21.40
N VAL A 259 2.87 -27.43 -22.27
CA VAL A 259 1.58 -26.74 -22.41
C VAL A 259 0.58 -27.69 -23.06
N ILE A 260 -0.56 -27.90 -22.41
CA ILE A 260 -1.63 -28.81 -22.84
C ILE A 260 -2.98 -28.11 -23.07
N GLY A 261 -3.07 -26.84 -22.67
CA GLY A 261 -4.24 -25.99 -22.86
C GLY A 261 -3.81 -24.53 -22.85
N HIS A 262 -4.55 -23.71 -23.59
CA HIS A 262 -4.26 -22.28 -23.73
C HIS A 262 -5.58 -21.53 -23.96
N PHE A 263 -5.75 -20.42 -23.25
CA PHE A 263 -6.81 -19.46 -23.48
C PHE A 263 -6.20 -18.07 -23.54
N SER A 264 -6.49 -17.29 -24.58
CA SER A 264 -6.06 -15.90 -24.69
C SER A 264 -7.19 -15.12 -25.36
N ASP A 265 -7.78 -14.16 -24.64
CA ASP A 265 -8.83 -13.31 -25.21
C ASP A 265 -8.93 -11.94 -24.53
N GLU A 266 -9.57 -10.99 -25.23
CA GLU A 266 -10.04 -9.76 -24.62
C GLU A 266 -11.31 -10.05 -23.81
N ILE A 267 -11.32 -9.62 -22.56
CA ILE A 267 -12.40 -9.93 -21.62
C ILE A 267 -13.50 -8.88 -21.79
N SER A 268 -14.71 -9.31 -22.13
CA SER A 268 -15.88 -8.43 -22.24
C SER A 268 -17.10 -8.96 -21.51
N ASP A 269 -18.04 -8.04 -21.28
CA ASP A 269 -19.41 -8.33 -20.84
C ASP A 269 -19.51 -9.11 -19.52
N PRO A 270 -18.84 -8.66 -18.44
CA PRO A 270 -18.95 -9.29 -17.13
C PRO A 270 -20.36 -9.15 -16.57
N VAL A 271 -20.69 -9.99 -15.60
CA VAL A 271 -21.96 -9.96 -14.89
C VAL A 271 -21.80 -9.24 -13.55
N ASP A 272 -22.72 -8.36 -13.16
CA ASP A 272 -22.70 -7.70 -11.87
C ASP A 272 -23.21 -8.61 -10.73
N GLU A 273 -23.19 -8.08 -9.50
CA GLU A 273 -23.67 -8.77 -8.30
C GLU A 273 -25.15 -9.20 -8.36
N ASN A 274 -25.94 -8.62 -9.26
CA ASN A 274 -27.36 -8.93 -9.45
C ASN A 274 -27.61 -9.91 -10.61
N GLY A 275 -26.55 -10.39 -11.27
CA GLY A 275 -26.69 -11.26 -12.42
C GLY A 275 -26.93 -10.52 -13.74
N ALA A 276 -26.82 -9.20 -13.78
CA ALA A 276 -27.01 -8.41 -15.00
C ALA A 276 -25.69 -8.25 -15.79
N THR A 277 -25.74 -8.44 -17.11
CA THR A 277 -24.59 -8.21 -17.98
C THR A 277 -24.25 -6.73 -18.06
N VAL A 278 -23.00 -6.39 -17.75
CA VAL A 278 -22.42 -5.05 -17.89
C VAL A 278 -21.67 -5.00 -19.21
N SER A 279 -22.25 -4.37 -20.22
CA SER A 279 -21.62 -4.36 -21.55
C SER A 279 -20.33 -3.54 -21.56
N GLY A 280 -19.30 -4.06 -22.23
CA GLY A 280 -18.05 -3.36 -22.47
C GLY A 280 -16.80 -4.08 -21.96
N LYS A 281 -15.69 -3.35 -22.01
CA LYS A 281 -14.35 -3.79 -21.60
C LYS A 281 -14.27 -3.97 -20.09
N VAL A 282 -13.52 -4.97 -19.65
CA VAL A 282 -13.26 -5.23 -18.22
C VAL A 282 -12.06 -4.44 -17.73
N TYR A 283 -12.17 -3.90 -16.53
CA TYR A 283 -11.11 -3.17 -15.82
C TYR A 283 -11.08 -3.64 -14.37
N LEU A 284 -9.88 -3.75 -13.79
CA LEU A 284 -9.73 -3.92 -12.36
C LEU A 284 -9.73 -2.53 -11.70
N ARG A 285 -10.73 -2.26 -10.87
CA ARG A 285 -10.81 -1.00 -10.11
C ARG A 285 -10.34 -1.20 -8.67
N PRO A 286 -9.82 -0.14 -8.03
CA PRO A 286 -9.53 -0.16 -6.60
C PRO A 286 -10.69 -0.73 -5.77
N ARG A 287 -10.40 -1.67 -4.86
CA ARG A 287 -11.36 -2.30 -3.94
C ARG A 287 -12.41 -3.20 -4.58
N HIS A 288 -12.31 -3.45 -5.89
CA HIS A 288 -13.23 -4.34 -6.59
C HIS A 288 -12.65 -5.74 -6.69
N THR A 289 -13.54 -6.73 -6.68
CA THR A 289 -13.18 -8.12 -6.95
C THR A 289 -13.68 -8.52 -8.34
N LEU A 290 -12.78 -9.01 -9.18
CA LEU A 290 -13.11 -9.68 -10.43
C LEU A 290 -13.01 -11.18 -10.22
N LYS A 291 -14.07 -11.92 -10.52
CA LYS A 291 -14.05 -13.38 -10.47
C LYS A 291 -14.17 -13.97 -11.87
N PHE A 292 -13.22 -14.84 -12.21
CA PHE A 292 -13.21 -15.64 -13.42
C PHE A 292 -13.54 -17.09 -13.08
N GLU A 293 -14.52 -17.65 -13.80
CA GLU A 293 -14.95 -19.04 -13.64
C GLU A 293 -14.57 -19.83 -14.88
N TYR A 294 -13.95 -20.99 -14.67
CA TYR A 294 -13.46 -21.86 -15.73
C TYR A 294 -14.06 -23.25 -15.61
N LYS A 295 -14.29 -23.88 -16.76
CA LYS A 295 -14.60 -25.30 -16.87
C LYS A 295 -13.61 -25.95 -17.85
N GLY A 296 -12.76 -26.84 -17.35
CA GLY A 296 -11.63 -27.35 -18.11
C GLY A 296 -10.70 -26.21 -18.52
N PHE A 297 -10.53 -26.00 -19.82
CA PHE A 297 -9.67 -24.93 -20.38
C PHE A 297 -10.44 -23.71 -20.87
N THR A 298 -11.73 -23.59 -20.55
CA THR A 298 -12.60 -22.54 -21.09
C THR A 298 -13.16 -21.67 -19.97
N ILE A 299 -13.18 -20.36 -20.17
CA ILE A 299 -13.91 -19.42 -19.30
C ILE A 299 -15.42 -19.60 -19.54
N THR A 300 -16.17 -19.77 -18.45
CA THR A 300 -17.62 -19.90 -18.46
C THR A 300 -18.34 -18.71 -17.85
N GLY A 301 -17.64 -17.88 -17.08
CA GLY A 301 -18.23 -16.72 -16.42
C GLY A 301 -17.19 -15.72 -15.97
N ILE A 302 -17.56 -14.44 -16.03
CA ILE A 302 -16.80 -13.33 -15.47
C ILE A 302 -17.80 -12.53 -14.64
N SER A 303 -17.50 -12.29 -13.37
CA SER A 303 -18.37 -11.52 -12.49
C SER A 303 -17.63 -10.43 -11.75
N LEU A 304 -18.31 -9.29 -11.59
CA LEU A 304 -17.93 -8.20 -10.71
C LEU A 304 -18.51 -8.55 -9.33
N VAL A 305 -17.67 -9.09 -8.46
CA VAL A 305 -18.10 -9.46 -7.11
C VAL A 305 -17.92 -8.23 -6.23
N GLY A 306 -19.04 -7.76 -5.66
CA GLY A 306 -19.08 -6.57 -4.81
C GLY A 306 -18.24 -6.72 -3.54
N TRP A 307 -17.58 -5.61 -3.19
CA TRP A 307 -16.95 -5.24 -1.92
C TRP A 307 -16.86 -6.31 -0.82
N GLU A 308 -15.75 -7.03 -0.77
CA GLU A 308 -15.24 -7.46 0.54
C GLU A 308 -14.50 -6.27 1.13
N GLY A 309 -15.25 -5.39 1.79
CA GLY A 309 -14.65 -4.37 2.63
C GLY A 309 -13.80 -5.08 3.67
N MET A 310 -12.48 -4.87 3.63
CA MET A 310 -11.67 -5.11 4.81
C MET A 310 -12.33 -4.35 5.95
N HIS A 311 -12.86 -5.09 6.92
CA HIS A 311 -13.40 -4.49 8.11
C HIS A 311 -12.27 -3.73 8.82
N PRO A 312 -12.57 -2.61 9.50
CA PRO A 312 -11.59 -1.96 10.35
C PRO A 312 -11.07 -2.96 11.39
N GLY A 313 -9.87 -3.51 11.16
CA GLY A 313 -9.29 -4.57 11.99
C GLY A 313 -8.83 -5.82 11.23
N ASP A 314 -9.11 -5.95 9.93
CA ASP A 314 -8.63 -7.08 9.14
C ASP A 314 -7.13 -6.94 8.87
N ILE A 315 -6.34 -7.64 9.70
CA ILE A 315 -4.98 -8.04 9.39
C ILE A 315 -5.07 -9.23 8.43
N THR A 316 -4.57 -9.05 7.20
CA THR A 316 -4.31 -10.19 6.30
C THR A 316 -3.36 -11.14 7.03
N PRO A 317 -3.66 -12.44 7.15
CA PRO A 317 -2.73 -13.39 7.75
C PRO A 317 -1.40 -13.36 6.99
N MET A 318 -0.29 -13.35 7.74
CA MET A 318 1.07 -13.51 7.18
C MET A 318 1.25 -14.84 6.47
#